data_AF-A0A9D1C179-F1
#
_entry.id   AF-A0A9D1C179-F1
#
_cell.length_a   1.000
_cell.length_b   1.000
_cell.length_c   1.000
_cell.angle_alpha   90.00
_cell.angle_beta   90.00
_cell.angle_gamma   90.00
#
_symmetry.space_group_name_H-M   'P 1'
#
loop_
_entity.id
_entity.type
_entity.pdbx_description
1 polymer ?
#
loop_
_entity_poly.entity_id
_entity_poly.type
_entity_poly.pdbx_seq_one_letter_code
_entity_poly.pdbx_strand_id
1 'polypeptide(L)'
;MKINYVSVTKDYFSKTKEEKYIVRGELDCVPPLIWFRHLQLLWICSPKLFKLCPEPKLNKNEIIISIKNQEDILTTIDALKTLVNKIGYSYIIQSDQSLFLNFKESLMQKG
;
A
#
# COMPACT_ATOMS: atom_id res chain seq x y z
N MET A 1 -0.05 10.50 -6.50
CA MET A 1 0.67 9.23 -6.64
C MET A 1 -0.25 8.23 -7.30
N LYS A 2 0.24 7.54 -8.32
CA LYS A 2 -0.52 6.59 -9.13
C LYS A 2 0.37 5.43 -9.53
N ILE A 3 -0.26 4.31 -9.89
CA ILE A 3 0.44 3.18 -10.51
C ILE A 3 0.60 3.47 -12.00
N ASN A 4 1.83 3.47 -12.50
CA ASN A 4 2.13 3.59 -13.92
C ASN A 4 1.97 2.24 -14.63
N TYR A 5 2.51 1.19 -14.03
CA TYR A 5 2.56 -0.14 -14.63
C TYR A 5 2.46 -1.22 -13.56
N VAL A 6 1.92 -2.38 -13.95
CA VAL A 6 1.86 -3.58 -13.10
C VAL A 6 2.46 -4.74 -13.88
N SER A 7 3.46 -5.40 -13.30
CA SER A 7 4.00 -6.66 -13.81
C SER A 7 3.69 -7.82 -12.88
N VAL A 8 3.61 -9.00 -13.48
CA VAL A 8 3.45 -10.27 -12.75
C VAL A 8 4.52 -11.23 -13.24
N THR A 9 5.32 -11.75 -12.33
CA THR A 9 6.33 -12.78 -12.64
C THR A 9 6.11 -14.00 -11.77
N LYS A 10 6.37 -15.18 -12.31
CA LYS A 10 6.46 -16.41 -11.51
C LYS A 10 7.90 -16.55 -11.01
N ASP A 11 8.07 -16.75 -9.71
CA ASP A 11 9.40 -16.84 -9.08
C ASP A 11 9.49 -18.06 -8.17
N TYR A 12 10.63 -18.74 -8.18
CA TYR A 12 10.87 -19.95 -7.41
C TYR A 12 11.65 -19.62 -6.14
N PHE A 13 11.00 -19.77 -4.99
CA PHE A 13 11.64 -19.51 -3.70
C PHE A 13 12.36 -20.77 -3.23
N SER A 14 13.64 -20.88 -3.56
CA SER A 14 14.51 -22.01 -3.20
C SER A 14 14.50 -22.34 -1.70
N LYS A 15 14.42 -21.32 -0.83
CA LYS A 15 14.37 -21.50 0.64
C LYS A 15 13.12 -22.24 1.11
N THR A 16 11.96 -21.97 0.49
CA THR A 16 10.69 -22.60 0.87
C THR A 16 10.29 -23.73 -0.08
N LYS A 17 11.04 -23.94 -1.17
CA LYS A 17 10.70 -24.83 -2.29
C LYS A 17 9.29 -24.58 -2.84
N GLU A 18 8.83 -23.33 -2.78
CA GLU A 18 7.51 -22.92 -3.25
C GLU A 18 7.65 -22.02 -4.47
N GLU A 19 6.83 -22.26 -5.49
CA GLU A 19 6.59 -21.29 -6.55
C GLU A 19 5.61 -20.23 -6.05
N LYS A 20 5.90 -18.96 -6.34
CA LYS A 20 5.03 -17.82 -6.01
C LYS A 20 4.89 -16.91 -7.21
N TYR A 21 3.76 -16.22 -7.26
CA TYR A 21 3.55 -15.12 -8.19
C TYR A 21 3.91 -13.82 -7.49
N ILE A 22 4.72 -13.00 -8.15
CA ILE A 22 5.16 -11.70 -7.68
C ILE A 22 4.47 -10.63 -8.51
N VAL A 23 3.54 -9.93 -7.87
CA VAL A 23 2.88 -8.75 -8.44
C VAL A 23 3.71 -7.54 -8.05
N ARG A 24 4.17 -6.76 -9.03
CA ARG A 24 4.89 -5.49 -8.81
C ARG A 24 4.07 -4.35 -9.39
N GLY A 25 3.68 -3.40 -8.53
CA GLY A 25 3.07 -2.14 -8.96
C GLY A 25 4.11 -1.02 -8.92
N GLU A 26 4.47 -0.50 -10.08
CA GLU A 26 5.40 0.62 -10.21
C GLU A 26 4.66 1.95 -10.06
N LEU A 27 5.08 2.76 -9.11
CA LEU A 27 4.53 4.08 -8.83
C LEU A 27 5.22 5.17 -9.67
N ASP A 28 4.49 6.26 -9.90
CA ASP A 28 4.98 7.47 -10.58
C ASP A 28 6.13 8.18 -9.86
N CYS A 29 6.27 7.98 -8.56
CA CYS A 29 7.38 8.45 -7.76
C CYS A 29 7.70 7.51 -6.60
N VAL A 30 8.86 7.69 -5.97
CA VAL A 30 9.20 6.98 -4.73
C VAL A 30 8.29 7.49 -3.60
N PRO A 31 7.48 6.63 -2.97
CA PRO A 31 6.57 7.08 -1.93
C PRO A 31 7.30 7.45 -0.63
N PRO A 32 6.82 8.45 0.11
CA PRO A 32 7.22 8.65 1.50
C PRO A 32 6.95 7.39 2.33
N LEU A 33 7.83 7.07 3.28
CA LEU A 33 7.69 5.86 4.11
C LEU A 33 6.36 5.82 4.86
N ILE A 34 5.90 6.96 5.39
CA ILE A 34 4.62 7.06 6.11
C ILE A 34 3.43 6.71 5.20
N TRP A 35 3.48 7.12 3.93
CA TRP A 35 2.46 6.82 2.95
C TRP A 35 2.37 5.29 2.72
N PHE A 36 3.53 4.64 2.60
CA PHE A 36 3.59 3.19 2.44
C PHE A 36 3.13 2.45 3.70
N ARG A 37 3.43 2.96 4.91
CA ARG A 37 2.92 2.39 6.17
C ARG A 37 1.40 2.45 6.25
N HIS A 38 0.77 3.53 5.80
CA HIS A 38 -0.70 3.58 5.70
C HIS A 38 -1.24 2.53 4.72
N LEU A 39 -0.55 2.29 3.60
CA LEU A 39 -0.94 1.24 2.65
C LEU A 39 -0.85 -0.15 3.29
N GLN A 40 0.27 -0.46 3.95
CA GLN A 40 0.44 -1.73 4.65
C GLN A 40 -0.62 -1.93 5.72
N LEU A 41 -0.97 -0.88 6.48
CA LEU A 41 -1.99 -0.96 7.52
C LEU A 41 -3.38 -1.27 6.91
N LEU A 42 -3.78 -0.54 5.86
CA LEU A 42 -5.04 -0.82 5.17
C LEU A 42 -5.08 -2.22 4.55
N TRP A 43 -3.93 -2.72 4.08
CA TRP A 43 -3.79 -4.07 3.56
C TRP A 43 -4.01 -5.13 4.66
N ILE A 44 -3.27 -5.03 5.77
CA ILE A 44 -3.28 -6.00 6.87
C ILE A 44 -4.63 -6.01 7.59
N CYS A 45 -5.29 -4.85 7.72
CA CYS A 45 -6.63 -4.76 8.32
C CYS A 45 -7.72 -5.45 7.50
N SER A 46 -7.44 -5.87 6.25
CA SER A 46 -8.38 -6.66 5.44
C SER A 46 -8.04 -8.15 5.55
N PRO A 47 -8.91 -8.99 6.17
CA PRO A 47 -8.65 -10.42 6.30
C PRO A 47 -8.44 -11.14 4.96
N LYS A 48 -9.08 -10.65 3.90
CA LYS A 48 -8.90 -11.18 2.54
C LYS A 48 -7.50 -10.89 2.01
N LEU A 49 -7.03 -9.65 2.13
CA LEU A 49 -5.72 -9.25 1.61
C LEU A 49 -4.57 -9.79 2.46
N PHE A 50 -4.75 -9.85 3.78
CA PHE A 50 -3.79 -10.46 4.69
C PHE A 50 -3.51 -11.93 4.37
N LYS A 51 -4.55 -12.69 3.97
CA LYS A 51 -4.39 -14.09 3.51
C LYS A 51 -3.60 -14.20 2.21
N LEU A 52 -3.72 -13.23 1.30
CA LEU A 52 -2.98 -13.21 0.04
C LEU A 52 -1.50 -12.94 0.28
N CYS A 53 -1.22 -11.89 1.05
CA CYS A 53 0.12 -11.46 1.39
C CYS A 53 0.10 -10.81 2.79
N PRO A 54 0.80 -11.37 3.78
CA PRO A 54 0.80 -10.82 5.13
C PRO A 54 1.41 -9.42 5.21
N GLU A 55 2.41 -9.13 4.38
CA GLU A 55 3.06 -7.83 4.35
C GLU A 55 3.57 -7.51 2.94
N PRO A 56 2.93 -6.56 2.24
CA PRO A 56 3.48 -5.96 1.02
C PRO A 56 4.83 -5.31 1.31
N LYS A 57 5.76 -5.36 0.35
CA LYS A 57 7.09 -4.74 0.45
C LYS A 57 7.20 -3.53 -0.46
N LEU A 58 8.07 -2.60 -0.09
CA LEU A 58 8.44 -1.46 -0.92
C LEU A 58 9.91 -1.59 -1.31
N ASN A 59 10.20 -1.43 -2.60
CA ASN A 59 11.55 -1.29 -3.12
C ASN A 59 11.58 -0.09 -4.06
N LYS A 60 12.22 1.01 -3.65
CA LYS A 60 12.16 2.29 -4.38
C LYS A 60 10.71 2.72 -4.65
N ASN A 61 10.29 2.80 -5.90
CA ASN A 61 8.93 3.13 -6.34
C ASN A 61 8.07 1.90 -6.62
N GLU A 62 8.53 0.68 -6.32
CA GLU A 62 7.79 -0.55 -6.57
C GLU A 62 7.17 -1.11 -5.29
N ILE A 63 5.86 -1.35 -5.32
CA ILE A 63 5.17 -2.16 -4.32
C ILE A 63 5.18 -3.61 -4.79
N ILE A 64 5.72 -4.50 -3.97
CA ILE A 64 5.91 -5.92 -4.27
C ILE A 64 4.99 -6.75 -3.38
N ILE A 65 4.17 -7.60 -4.01
CA ILE A 65 3.22 -8.48 -3.35
C ILE A 65 3.46 -9.91 -3.82
N SER A 66 3.75 -10.79 -2.88
CA SER A 66 3.96 -12.22 -3.16
C SER A 66 2.70 -13.01 -2.81
N ILE A 67 2.16 -13.72 -3.79
CA ILE A 67 0.95 -14.55 -3.65
C ILE A 67 1.23 -15.99 -4.11
N LYS A 68 0.46 -16.95 -3.60
CA LYS A 68 0.66 -18.38 -3.92
C LYS A 68 -0.15 -18.83 -5.13
N ASN A 69 -1.43 -18.45 -5.20
CA ASN A 69 -2.33 -18.96 -6.23
C ASN A 69 -2.43 -17.99 -7.41
N GLN A 70 -2.53 -18.54 -8.62
CA GLN A 70 -2.67 -17.76 -9.84
C GLN A 70 -4.03 -17.03 -9.91
N GLU A 71 -5.08 -17.65 -9.39
CA GLU A 71 -6.45 -17.09 -9.35
C GLU A 71 -6.53 -15.77 -8.56
N ASP A 72 -5.60 -15.56 -7.63
CA ASP A 72 -5.54 -14.37 -6.79
C ASP A 72 -4.86 -13.16 -7.46
N ILE A 73 -4.26 -13.34 -8.65
CA ILE A 73 -3.49 -12.29 -9.34
C ILE A 73 -4.37 -11.06 -9.60
N LEU A 74 -5.52 -11.23 -10.26
CA LEU A 74 -6.39 -10.10 -10.63
C LEU A 74 -6.92 -9.38 -9.38
N THR A 75 -7.39 -10.14 -8.39
CA THR A 75 -7.84 -9.60 -7.09
C THR A 75 -6.75 -8.78 -6.41
N THR A 76 -5.50 -9.25 -6.46
CA THR A 76 -4.35 -8.55 -5.89
C THR A 76 -4.07 -7.23 -6.62
N ILE A 77 -4.12 -7.24 -7.95
CA ILE A 77 -3.91 -6.05 -8.79
C ILE A 77 -4.99 -4.99 -8.52
N ASP A 78 -6.26 -5.41 -8.46
CA ASP A 78 -7.38 -4.50 -8.23
C ASP A 78 -7.36 -3.92 -6.82
N ALA A 79 -7.03 -4.73 -5.81
CA ALA A 79 -6.84 -4.26 -4.44
C ALA A 79 -5.71 -3.23 -4.34
N LEU A 80 -4.57 -3.51 -5.00
CA LEU A 80 -3.44 -2.59 -5.03
C LEU A 80 -3.83 -1.26 -5.67
N LYS A 81 -4.43 -1.26 -6.87
CA LYS A 81 -4.92 -0.04 -7.53
C LYS A 81 -5.88 0.75 -6.65
N THR A 82 -6.84 0.06 -6.02
CA THR A 82 -7.84 0.68 -5.14
C THR A 82 -7.19 1.36 -3.94
N LEU A 83 -6.23 0.70 -3.29
CA LEU A 83 -5.54 1.24 -2.13
C LEU A 83 -4.63 2.41 -2.48
N VAL A 84 -3.86 2.33 -3.57
CA VAL A 84 -3.03 3.45 -4.03
C VAL A 84 -3.89 4.68 -4.31
N ASN A 85 -5.01 4.51 -5.01
CA ASN A 85 -5.95 5.60 -5.27
C ASN A 85 -6.52 6.18 -3.97
N LYS A 86 -7.00 5.34 -3.05
CA LYS A 86 -7.58 5.76 -1.78
C LYS A 86 -6.61 6.59 -0.94
N ILE A 87 -5.36 6.18 -0.85
CA ILE A 87 -4.35 6.88 -0.05
C ILE A 87 -3.91 8.17 -0.74
N GLY A 88 -3.83 8.16 -2.08
CA GLY A 88 -3.56 9.34 -2.90
C GLY A 88 -4.50 10.51 -2.58
N TYR A 89 -5.79 10.25 -2.35
CA TYR A 89 -6.75 11.26 -1.89
C TYR A 89 -6.57 11.64 -0.41
N SER A 90 -6.25 10.69 0.47
CA SER A 90 -6.12 10.95 1.91
C SER A 90 -4.93 11.85 2.29
N TYR A 91 -3.84 11.82 1.54
CA TYR A 91 -2.67 12.68 1.79
C TYR A 91 -2.96 14.15 1.43
N ILE A 92 -3.89 14.40 0.49
CA ILE A 92 -4.33 15.75 0.13
C ILE A 92 -5.18 16.34 1.27
N ILE A 93 -5.98 15.53 1.97
CA ILE A 93 -6.84 16.00 3.06
C ILE A 93 -6.02 16.41 4.30
N GLN A 94 -4.84 15.82 4.52
CA GLN A 94 -3.93 16.23 5.61
C GLN A 94 -3.25 17.58 5.37
N SER A 95 -3.28 18.13 4.15
CA SER A 95 -2.81 19.49 3.89
C SER A 95 -3.80 20.57 4.30
N ASP A 96 -5.02 20.19 4.72
CA ASP A 96 -5.97 21.11 5.32
C ASP A 96 -5.57 21.38 6.78
N GLN A 97 -4.60 22.29 6.94
CA GLN A 97 -4.05 22.74 8.22
C GLN A 97 -5.11 23.33 9.17
N SER A 98 -6.34 23.55 8.69
CA SER A 98 -7.47 24.05 9.47
C SER A 98 -7.81 23.17 10.68
N LEU A 99 -7.66 21.84 10.58
CA LEU A 99 -7.90 20.93 11.71
C LEU A 99 -6.79 20.99 12.77
N PHE A 100 -5.54 21.22 12.39
CA PHE A 100 -4.41 21.36 13.31
C PHE A 100 -4.41 22.70 14.05
N LEU A 101 -4.84 23.78 13.38
CA LEU A 101 -5.02 25.10 13.99
C LEU A 101 -6.07 25.07 15.10
N ASN A 102 -7.24 24.46 14.83
CA ASN A 102 -8.31 24.35 15.82
C ASN A 102 -7.90 23.55 17.07
N PHE A 103 -7.08 22.50 16.90
CA PHE A 103 -6.61 21.70 18.03
C PHE A 103 -5.58 22.46 18.89
N LYS A 104 -4.69 23.23 18.25
CA LYS A 104 -3.71 24.06 18.94
C LYS A 104 -4.39 25.20 19.71
N GLU A 105 -5.37 25.86 19.11
CA GLU A 105 -6.13 26.93 19.77
C GLU A 105 -6.96 26.42 20.95
N SER A 106 -7.59 25.24 20.82
CA SER A 106 -8.33 24.60 21.91
C SER A 106 -7.45 24.26 23.12
N LEU A 107 -6.18 23.93 22.90
CA LEU A 107 -5.22 23.65 23.98
C LEU A 107 -4.69 24.93 24.66
N MET A 108 -4.63 26.05 23.94
CA MET A 108 -4.14 27.33 24.49
C MET A 108 -5.22 28.13 25.23
N GLN A 109 -6.51 27.80 25.10
CA GLN A 109 -7.60 28.46 25.84
C GLN A 109 -7.89 27.88 27.24
N LYS A 110 -7.12 26.87 27.70
CA LYS A 110 -7.23 26.31 29.06
C LYS A 110 -6.03 26.66 29.96
N GLY A 111 -5.44 27.83 29.77
CA GLY A 111 -4.40 28.40 30.64
C GLY A 111 -4.91 29.63 31.37
#